data_AF-A0A9P7KFK8-F1
#
_entry.id   AF-A0A9P7KFK8-F1
#
_cell.length_a   1.000
_cell.length_b   1.000
_cell.length_c   1.000
_cell.angle_alpha   90.00
_cell.angle_beta   90.00
_cell.angle_gamma   90.00
#
_symmetry.space_group_name_H-M   'P 1'
#
loop_
_entity.id
_entity.type
_entity.pdbx_description
1 polymer ?
#
loop_
_entity_poly.entity_id
_entity_poly.type
_entity_poly.pdbx_seq_one_letter_code
_entity_poly.pdbx_strand_id
1 'polypeptide(L)'
;MVQYFDEIPSFLFPWIDKQKIFWVATAPLTADGLVNLSAEGMEGSFRVVNCNQSCGYAVPFFTYKAKRNRLLSSALPREKADVEAKKSVNAEASDAPPRPETGLKRQWFVRNAHSQDGLPGMLRGHDYFMGFSPPTDGLKSDDESEGHSIRVGDVTLVGAFLTGVLLTASYMRFIKTN
;
A
#
# COMPACT_ATOMS: atom_id res chain seq x y z
N MET A 1 33.20 7.97 12.79
CA MET A 1 33.07 8.36 14.20
C MET A 1 31.60 8.34 14.55
N VAL A 2 31.19 7.56 15.55
CA VAL A 2 29.78 7.49 15.99
C VAL A 2 29.51 8.68 16.90
N GLN A 3 28.42 9.40 16.67
CA GLN A 3 27.95 10.49 17.54
C GLN A 3 26.82 9.96 18.43
N TYR A 4 26.89 10.26 19.71
CA TYR A 4 25.87 9.91 20.70
C TYR A 4 25.12 11.17 21.10
N PHE A 5 23.81 11.08 21.21
CA PHE A 5 22.93 12.14 21.66
C PHE A 5 22.06 11.60 22.78
N ASP A 6 21.86 12.40 23.83
CA ASP A 6 21.02 12.01 24.97
C ASP A 6 19.52 12.07 24.63
N GLU A 7 19.17 12.87 23.63
CA GLU A 7 17.81 13.05 23.12
C GLU A 7 17.83 13.13 21.59
N ILE A 8 16.67 12.97 20.96
CA ILE A 8 16.56 13.17 19.51
C ILE A 8 16.86 14.65 19.23
N PRO A 9 17.92 14.97 18.49
CA PRO A 9 18.31 16.36 18.33
C PRO A 9 17.29 17.12 17.48
N SER A 10 17.00 18.35 17.89
CA SER A 10 15.94 19.19 17.32
C SER A 10 16.10 19.47 15.82
N PHE A 11 17.34 19.45 15.30
CA PHE A 11 17.59 19.61 13.87
C PHE A 11 17.03 18.46 13.01
N LEU A 12 16.73 17.30 13.60
CA LEU A 12 16.11 16.17 12.89
C LEU A 12 14.59 16.29 12.79
N PHE A 13 13.93 17.13 13.60
CA PHE A 13 12.46 17.18 13.63
C PHE A 13 11.85 17.56 12.26
N PRO A 14 12.36 18.58 11.54
CA PRO A 14 11.84 18.91 10.21
C PRO A 14 12.05 17.80 9.17
N TRP A 15 13.03 16.91 9.39
CA TRP A 15 13.23 15.73 8.55
C TRP A 15 12.24 14.62 8.91
N ILE A 16 12.06 14.34 10.21
CA ILE A 16 11.09 13.35 10.73
C ILE A 16 9.67 13.67 10.24
N ASP A 17 9.23 14.93 10.37
CA ASP A 17 7.87 15.35 10.00
C ASP A 17 7.58 15.23 8.49
N LYS A 18 8.62 15.21 7.64
CA LYS A 18 8.48 15.03 6.19
C LYS A 18 8.33 13.57 5.76
N GLN A 19 8.58 12.61 6.66
CA GLN A 19 8.53 11.19 6.30
C GLN A 19 7.07 10.72 6.16
N LYS A 20 6.68 10.40 4.92
CA LYS A 20 5.35 9.84 4.61
C LYS A 20 5.30 8.32 4.77
N ILE A 21 6.47 7.70 4.76
CA ILE A 21 6.68 6.25 4.90
C ILE A 21 7.87 6.06 5.84
N PHE A 22 7.76 5.11 6.75
CA PHE A 22 8.82 4.67 7.63
C PHE A 22 8.77 3.14 7.79
N TRP A 23 9.84 2.54 8.29
CA TRP A 23 9.92 1.10 8.46
C TRP A 23 10.11 0.75 9.93
N VAL A 24 9.32 -0.20 10.42
CA VAL A 24 9.48 -0.76 11.77
C VAL A 24 10.11 -2.14 11.62
N ALA A 25 11.30 -2.29 12.20
CA ALA A 25 12.01 -3.55 12.27
C ALA A 25 11.88 -4.12 13.69
N THR A 26 11.49 -5.38 13.81
CA THR A 26 11.50 -6.11 15.09
C THR A 26 12.36 -7.35 14.93
N ALA A 27 13.31 -7.52 15.84
CA ALA A 27 14.18 -8.68 15.89
C ALA A 27 13.77 -9.57 17.08
N PRO A 28 13.52 -10.87 16.86
CA PRO A 28 13.26 -11.80 17.95
C PRO A 28 14.52 -12.03 18.80
N LEU A 29 14.34 -12.32 20.08
CA LEU A 29 15.45 -12.59 21.01
C LEU A 29 16.12 -13.96 20.77
N THR A 30 15.44 -14.86 20.06
CA THR A 30 15.93 -16.21 19.75
C THR A 30 16.84 -16.17 18.51
N ALA A 31 17.94 -16.92 18.54
CA ALA A 31 18.88 -17.00 17.42
C ALA A 31 18.24 -17.47 16.10
N ASP A 32 17.20 -18.32 16.16
CA ASP A 32 16.52 -18.88 14.98
C ASP A 32 15.34 -18.03 14.50
N GLY A 33 15.06 -16.91 15.17
CA GLY A 33 13.91 -16.08 14.82
C GLY A 33 14.19 -15.18 13.60
N LEU A 34 13.15 -14.89 12.82
CA LEU A 34 13.24 -14.02 11.65
C LEU A 34 12.98 -12.55 12.02
N VAL A 35 13.79 -11.63 11.48
CA VAL A 35 13.52 -10.19 11.58
C VAL A 35 12.25 -9.87 10.79
N ASN A 36 11.27 -9.26 11.45
CA ASN A 36 10.09 -8.74 10.77
C ASN A 36 10.32 -7.26 10.44
N LEU A 37 10.12 -6.90 9.17
CA LEU A 37 10.28 -5.54 8.67
C LEU A 37 8.99 -5.14 7.96
N SER A 38 8.28 -4.16 8.53
CA SER A 38 6.99 -3.69 8.00
C SER A 38 7.07 -2.22 7.63
N ALA A 39 6.60 -1.89 6.43
CA ALA A 39 6.46 -0.51 5.99
C ALA A 39 5.17 0.05 6.58
N GLU A 40 5.28 1.19 7.23
CA GLU A 40 4.19 1.97 7.76
C GLU A 40 4.16 3.32 7.03
N GLY A 41 2.99 3.94 6.94
CA GLY A 41 2.90 5.24 6.29
C GLY A 41 1.50 5.80 6.24
N MET A 42 1.40 7.09 6.56
CA MET A 42 0.27 8.01 6.39
C MET A 42 0.78 9.39 6.77
N GLU A 43 0.32 10.45 6.10
CA GLU A 43 0.74 11.81 6.45
C GLU A 43 0.37 12.13 7.91
N GLY A 44 1.35 12.65 8.66
CA GLY A 44 1.17 12.99 10.08
C GLY A 44 1.22 11.80 11.05
N SER A 45 1.43 10.57 10.57
CA SER A 45 1.53 9.38 11.44
C SER A 45 2.87 9.27 12.17
N PHE A 46 3.98 9.73 11.59
CA PHE A 46 5.30 9.70 12.21
C PHE A 46 5.64 11.07 12.81
N ARG A 47 5.71 11.17 14.14
CA ARG A 47 5.89 12.44 14.86
C ARG A 47 6.76 12.26 16.10
N VAL A 48 7.43 13.33 16.51
CA VAL A 48 8.12 13.39 17.81
C VAL A 48 7.09 13.72 18.88
N VAL A 49 6.87 12.81 19.84
CA VAL A 49 5.91 13.00 20.93
C VAL A 49 6.60 13.59 22.16
N ASN A 50 7.80 13.11 22.47
CA ASN A 50 8.63 13.62 23.55
C ASN A 50 10.11 13.53 23.15
N CYS A 51 10.83 14.65 23.25
CA CYS A 51 12.25 14.76 22.92
C CYS A 51 13.10 13.77 23.70
N ASN A 52 12.75 13.53 24.97
CA ASN A 52 13.56 12.75 25.89
C ASN A 52 13.46 11.23 25.68
N GLN A 53 12.38 10.69 25.08
CA GLN A 53 12.14 9.24 25.18
C GLN A 53 11.50 8.53 23.98
N SER A 54 10.90 9.17 22.98
CA SER A 54 10.42 8.42 21.79
C SER A 54 9.95 9.28 20.61
N CYS A 55 10.34 8.89 19.40
CA CYS A 55 9.49 9.08 18.23
C CYS A 55 8.41 7.99 18.25
N GLY A 56 7.16 8.38 18.03
CA GLY A 56 6.01 7.48 18.08
C GLY A 56 5.19 7.62 16.82
N TYR A 57 4.44 6.58 16.49
CA TYR A 57 3.38 6.69 15.50
C TYR A 57 2.03 6.45 16.17
N ALA A 58 1.09 7.35 15.91
CA ALA A 58 -0.27 7.20 16.39
C ALA A 58 -1.02 6.31 15.40
N VAL A 59 -1.44 5.13 15.86
CA VAL A 59 -2.40 4.30 15.13
C VAL A 59 -3.79 4.76 15.55
N PRO A 60 -4.61 5.32 14.64
CA PRO A 60 -6.02 5.56 14.93
C PRO A 60 -6.68 4.29 15.45
N PHE A 61 -7.64 4.42 16.36
CA PHE A 61 -8.42 3.26 16.78
C PHE A 61 -9.28 2.75 15.61
N PHE A 62 -8.83 1.67 14.99
CA PHE A 62 -9.57 0.99 13.94
C PHE A 62 -10.40 -0.14 14.53
N THR A 63 -11.63 -0.28 14.06
CA THR A 63 -12.41 -1.50 14.29
C THR A 63 -12.08 -2.49 13.19
N TYR A 64 -11.72 -3.72 13.56
CA TYR A 64 -11.56 -4.79 12.59
C TYR A 64 -12.89 -5.07 11.89
N LYS A 65 -12.92 -4.87 10.56
CA LYS A 65 -14.08 -5.14 9.71
C LYS A 65 -13.93 -6.49 9.00
N ALA A 66 -12.87 -6.62 8.21
CA ALA A 66 -12.56 -7.81 7.44
C ALA A 66 -11.07 -7.84 7.04
N LYS A 67 -10.62 -8.99 6.51
CA LYS A 67 -9.30 -9.12 5.89
C LYS A 67 -9.24 -8.33 4.58
N ARG A 68 -8.11 -7.68 4.32
CA ARG A 68 -7.84 -6.95 3.07
C ARG A 68 -7.33 -7.90 1.99
N ASN A 69 -8.10 -8.07 0.93
CA ASN A 69 -7.87 -8.98 -0.19
C ASN A 69 -7.08 -8.36 -1.34
N ARG A 70 -6.75 -7.07 -1.34
CA ARG A 70 -6.09 -6.37 -2.47
C ARG A 70 -4.75 -6.97 -2.85
N LEU A 71 -3.97 -7.42 -1.87
CA LEU A 71 -2.71 -8.12 -2.16
C LEU A 71 -3.01 -9.49 -2.78
N LEU A 72 -3.94 -10.24 -2.21
CA LEU A 72 -4.37 -11.54 -2.71
C LEU A 72 -4.92 -11.43 -4.15
N SER A 73 -5.77 -10.45 -4.44
CA SER A 73 -6.37 -10.27 -5.76
C SER A 73 -5.32 -10.02 -6.83
N SER A 74 -4.21 -9.36 -6.46
CA SER A 74 -3.09 -9.14 -7.35
C SER A 74 -2.13 -10.34 -7.43
N ALA A 75 -1.89 -11.05 -6.34
CA ALA A 75 -0.86 -12.10 -6.26
C ALA A 75 -1.38 -13.47 -6.72
N LEU A 76 -2.63 -13.82 -6.39
CA LEU A 76 -3.20 -15.15 -6.66
C LEU A 76 -3.18 -15.54 -8.15
N PRO A 77 -3.57 -14.69 -9.11
CA PRO A 77 -3.54 -15.07 -10.52
C PRO A 77 -2.13 -15.36 -11.03
N ARG A 78 -1.14 -14.65 -10.48
CA ARG A 78 0.27 -14.76 -10.88
C ARG A 78 0.93 -15.99 -10.28
N GLU A 79 0.59 -16.32 -9.04
CA GLU A 79 1.03 -17.55 -8.38
C GLU A 79 0.41 -18.78 -9.05
N LYS A 80 -0.86 -18.72 -9.47
CA LYS A 80 -1.49 -19.77 -10.27
C LYS A 80 -0.73 -20.03 -11.57
N ALA A 81 -0.33 -18.97 -12.29
CA ALA A 81 0.49 -19.11 -13.50
C ALA A 81 1.83 -19.81 -13.22
N ASP A 82 2.50 -19.51 -12.11
CA ASP A 82 3.74 -20.20 -11.70
C ASP A 82 3.50 -21.69 -11.37
N VAL A 83 2.37 -22.02 -10.73
CA VAL A 83 2.00 -23.40 -10.41
C VAL A 83 1.66 -24.19 -11.68
N GLU A 84 0.91 -23.60 -12.61
CA GLU A 84 0.58 -24.21 -13.89
C GLU A 84 1.83 -24.45 -14.74
N ALA A 85 2.75 -23.48 -14.78
CA ALA A 85 4.03 -23.63 -15.47
C ALA A 85 4.93 -24.70 -14.83
N LYS A 86 4.88 -24.88 -13.51
CA LYS A 86 5.58 -25.99 -12.85
C LYS A 86 4.97 -27.35 -13.18
N LYS A 87 3.66 -27.45 -13.42
CA LYS A 87 3.00 -28.71 -13.81
C LYS A 87 3.35 -29.13 -15.25
N SER A 88 3.63 -28.16 -16.13
CA SER A 88 3.95 -28.44 -17.53
C SER A 88 5.43 -28.81 -17.76
N VAL A 89 6.30 -28.60 -16.77
CA VAL A 89 7.73 -28.93 -16.84
C VAL A 89 7.99 -30.14 -15.95
N ASN A 90 8.55 -31.22 -16.51
CA ASN A 90 9.02 -32.35 -15.70
C ASN A 90 10.11 -31.86 -14.73
N ALA A 91 9.95 -32.16 -13.44
CA ALA A 91 10.72 -31.60 -12.33
C ALA A 91 12.24 -31.87 -12.36
N GLU A 92 12.73 -32.63 -13.33
CA GLU A 92 14.11 -33.12 -13.42
C GLU A 92 14.99 -32.35 -14.43
N ALA A 93 14.42 -31.41 -15.20
CA ALA A 93 15.08 -30.89 -16.41
C ALA A 93 15.76 -29.50 -16.31
N SER A 94 15.69 -28.76 -15.20
CA SER A 94 16.39 -27.46 -15.11
C SER A 94 16.64 -26.95 -13.69
N ASP A 95 17.86 -26.45 -13.43
CA ASP A 95 18.31 -25.82 -12.17
C ASP A 95 17.47 -24.60 -11.73
N ALA A 96 16.62 -24.06 -12.61
CA ALA A 96 15.77 -22.91 -12.32
C ALA A 96 14.29 -23.25 -12.56
N PRO A 97 13.37 -22.85 -11.64
CA PRO A 97 11.95 -23.05 -11.85
C PRO A 97 11.46 -22.24 -13.07
N PRO A 98 10.40 -22.71 -13.78
CA PRO A 98 9.81 -21.96 -14.88
C PRO A 98 9.29 -20.60 -14.41
N ARG A 99 9.46 -19.58 -15.25
CA ARG A 99 9.11 -18.18 -14.98
C ARG A 99 8.22 -17.62 -16.10
N PRO A 100 6.91 -17.92 -16.09
CA PRO A 100 5.98 -17.37 -17.07
C PRO A 100 5.94 -15.83 -16.98
N GLU A 101 5.60 -15.16 -18.09
CA GLU A 101 5.57 -13.69 -18.14
C GLU A 101 4.58 -13.08 -17.13
N THR A 102 3.46 -13.75 -16.92
CA THR A 102 2.42 -13.39 -15.96
C THR A 102 2.66 -13.95 -14.55
N GLY A 103 3.78 -14.67 -14.36
CA GLY A 103 4.15 -15.33 -13.11
C GLY A 103 4.57 -14.38 -12.01
N LEU A 104 4.33 -14.78 -10.77
CA LEU A 104 4.71 -14.00 -9.59
C LEU A 104 6.24 -13.92 -9.50
N LYS A 105 6.94 -15.04 -9.74
CA LYS A 105 8.41 -15.09 -9.74
C LYS A 105 9.05 -14.15 -10.76
N ARG A 106 8.46 -14.04 -11.96
CA ARG A 106 8.91 -13.10 -12.99
C ARG A 106 8.65 -11.66 -12.58
N GLN A 107 7.47 -11.37 -12.04
CA GLN A 107 7.14 -10.04 -11.54
C GLN A 107 8.12 -9.61 -10.44
N TRP A 108 8.43 -10.49 -9.48
CA TRP A 108 9.40 -10.22 -8.42
C TRP A 108 10.79 -9.97 -8.98
N PHE A 109 11.25 -10.79 -9.93
CA PHE A 109 12.55 -10.58 -10.57
C PHE A 109 12.63 -9.21 -11.27
N VAL A 110 11.61 -8.84 -12.05
CA VAL A 110 11.61 -7.57 -12.80
C VAL A 110 11.48 -6.36 -11.86
N ARG A 111 10.60 -6.44 -10.86
CA ARG A 111 10.30 -5.31 -9.97
C ARG A 111 11.30 -5.13 -8.84
N ASN A 112 11.98 -6.19 -8.43
CA ASN A 112 13.03 -6.16 -7.40
C ASN A 112 14.43 -6.32 -8.00
N ALA A 113 14.62 -6.25 -9.32
CA ALA A 113 15.96 -6.30 -9.94
C ALA A 113 16.85 -5.15 -9.44
N HIS A 114 16.25 -3.98 -9.19
CA HIS A 114 16.94 -2.80 -8.72
C HIS A 114 16.15 -2.18 -7.57
N SER A 115 16.87 -1.84 -6.50
CA SER A 115 16.37 -0.93 -5.48
C SER A 115 16.30 0.50 -6.06
N GLN A 116 15.50 1.37 -5.45
CA GLN A 116 15.38 2.77 -5.88
C GLN A 116 16.71 3.55 -5.79
N ASP A 117 17.64 3.08 -4.96
CA ASP A 117 19.00 3.61 -4.79
C ASP A 117 20.03 3.00 -5.77
N GLY A 118 19.59 2.12 -6.69
CA GLY A 118 20.44 1.52 -7.71
C GLY A 118 21.22 0.27 -7.25
N LEU A 119 21.05 -0.17 -6.00
CA LEU A 119 21.65 -1.42 -5.55
C LEU A 119 20.98 -2.64 -6.24
N PRO A 120 21.75 -3.69 -6.56
CA PRO A 120 21.19 -4.93 -7.10
C PRO A 120 20.24 -5.54 -6.06
N GLY A 121 18.99 -5.77 -6.44
CA GLY A 121 18.02 -6.40 -5.57
C GLY A 121 18.08 -7.93 -5.63
N MET A 122 17.22 -8.59 -4.86
CA MET A 122 17.24 -10.04 -4.74
C MET A 122 16.84 -10.72 -6.06
N LEU A 123 17.68 -11.66 -6.51
CA LEU A 123 17.46 -12.43 -7.75
C LEU A 123 16.31 -13.43 -7.65
N ARG A 124 16.01 -13.91 -6.44
CA ARG A 124 14.94 -14.87 -6.14
C ARG A 124 14.41 -14.64 -4.72
N GLY A 125 13.11 -14.82 -4.53
CA GLY A 125 12.50 -14.89 -3.19
C GLY A 125 12.79 -16.22 -2.50
N HIS A 126 12.60 -16.27 -1.18
CA HIS A 126 12.74 -17.49 -0.36
C HIS A 126 11.79 -18.60 -0.87
N ASP A 127 12.31 -19.83 -1.01
CA ASP A 127 11.48 -20.97 -1.38
C ASP A 127 10.70 -21.48 -0.17
N TYR A 128 9.38 -21.52 -0.29
CA TYR A 128 8.51 -22.02 0.77
C TYR A 128 8.18 -23.49 0.55
N PHE A 129 8.14 -24.26 1.65
CA PHE A 129 7.94 -25.72 1.65
C PHE A 129 6.47 -26.14 1.60
N MET A 130 5.53 -25.32 2.11
CA MET A 130 4.10 -25.65 1.94
C MET A 130 3.60 -25.18 0.57
N GLY A 131 2.84 -26.03 -0.09
CA GLY A 131 2.19 -25.70 -1.35
C GLY A 131 1.15 -24.58 -1.20
N PHE A 132 0.97 -23.81 -2.27
CA PHE A 132 -0.05 -22.78 -2.36
C PHE A 132 -1.45 -23.36 -2.12
N SER A 133 -2.18 -22.80 -1.16
CA SER A 133 -3.60 -23.10 -0.91
C SER A 133 -4.43 -21.84 -1.19
N PRO A 134 -5.16 -21.78 -2.32
CA PRO A 134 -6.02 -20.63 -2.59
C PRO A 134 -7.15 -20.52 -1.55
N PRO A 135 -7.64 -19.30 -1.26
CA PRO A 135 -8.85 -19.12 -0.47
C PRO A 135 -10.03 -19.89 -1.11
N THR A 136 -10.79 -20.61 -0.28
CA THR A 136 -11.98 -21.36 -0.72
C THR A 136 -13.14 -20.43 -1.04
N ASP A 137 -13.28 -19.37 -0.26
CA ASP A 137 -14.26 -18.32 -0.47
C ASP A 137 -13.59 -17.25 -1.34
N GLY A 138 -14.10 -17.05 -2.55
CA GLY A 138 -13.55 -16.08 -3.50
C GLY A 138 -13.27 -14.71 -2.86
N LEU A 139 -12.28 -13.99 -3.39
CA LEU A 139 -11.87 -12.70 -2.84
C LEU A 139 -12.97 -11.65 -3.02
N LYS A 140 -13.52 -11.16 -1.90
CA LYS A 140 -14.45 -10.02 -1.89
C LYS A 140 -13.69 -8.71 -2.11
N SER A 141 -14.36 -7.70 -2.65
CA SER A 141 -13.81 -6.34 -2.74
C SER A 141 -13.58 -5.76 -1.34
N ASP A 142 -12.45 -5.07 -1.16
CA ASP A 142 -12.08 -4.47 0.12
C ASP A 142 -12.74 -3.12 0.39
N ASP A 143 -13.13 -2.43 -0.67
CA ASP A 143 -13.65 -1.07 -0.59
C ASP A 143 -15.16 -1.13 -0.30
N GLU A 144 -15.56 -0.66 0.88
CA GLU A 144 -16.96 -0.34 1.18
C GLU A 144 -17.29 0.97 0.45
N SER A 145 -18.10 0.93 -0.60
CA SER A 145 -18.60 2.16 -1.21
C SER A 145 -19.75 2.70 -0.37
N GLU A 146 -19.52 3.76 0.40
CA GLU A 146 -20.62 4.59 0.90
C GLU A 146 -21.29 5.25 -0.31
N GLY A 147 -22.41 4.66 -0.74
CA GLY A 147 -23.14 5.09 -1.91
C GLY A 147 -23.86 6.42 -1.69
N HIS A 148 -23.14 7.54 -1.71
CA HIS A 148 -23.74 8.78 -2.20
C HIS A 148 -23.74 8.71 -3.72
N SER A 149 -24.65 7.89 -4.27
CA SER A 149 -24.83 7.82 -5.71
C SER A 149 -25.47 9.14 -6.16
N ILE A 150 -24.65 10.10 -6.59
CA ILE A 150 -25.14 11.15 -7.48
C ILE A 150 -25.53 10.43 -8.77
N ARG A 151 -26.81 10.14 -8.92
CA ARG A 151 -27.33 9.54 -10.15
C ARG A 151 -27.15 10.57 -11.26
N VAL A 152 -26.44 10.20 -12.32
CA VAL A 152 -26.41 11.01 -13.55
C VAL A 152 -27.86 11.13 -14.03
N GLY A 153 -28.43 12.33 -13.93
CA GLY A 153 -29.86 12.58 -14.16
C GLY A 153 -30.68 12.92 -12.91
N ASP A 154 -30.04 13.18 -11.77
CA ASP A 154 -30.73 13.71 -10.59
C ASP A 154 -31.33 15.11 -10.91
N VAL A 155 -32.64 15.12 -11.17
CA VAL A 155 -33.42 16.29 -11.58
C VAL A 155 -33.34 17.41 -10.54
N THR A 156 -33.14 17.05 -9.27
CA THR A 156 -32.99 17.98 -8.17
C THR A 156 -31.65 18.72 -8.25
N LEU A 157 -30.57 18.00 -8.58
CA LEU A 157 -29.25 18.60 -8.79
C LEU A 157 -29.21 19.48 -10.04
N VAL A 158 -29.82 19.03 -11.13
CA VAL A 158 -29.94 19.83 -12.37
C VAL A 158 -30.78 21.08 -12.13
N GLY A 159 -31.90 20.95 -11.40
CA GLY A 159 -32.74 22.09 -11.03
C GLY A 159 -32.01 23.10 -10.14
N ALA A 160 -31.27 22.63 -9.13
CA ALA A 160 -30.46 23.49 -8.26
C ALA A 160 -29.36 24.24 -9.04
N PHE A 161 -28.71 23.56 -10.00
CA PHE A 161 -27.70 24.19 -10.85
C PHE A 161 -28.31 25.27 -11.76
N LEU A 162 -29.40 24.97 -12.46
CA LEU A 162 -30.06 25.92 -13.36
C LEU A 162 -30.63 27.13 -12.63
N THR A 163 -31.23 26.94 -11.46
CA THR A 163 -31.72 28.04 -10.62
C THR A 163 -30.58 28.93 -10.14
N GLY A 164 -29.45 28.36 -9.72
CA GLY A 164 -28.25 29.10 -9.37
C GLY A 164 -27.69 29.93 -10.53
N VAL A 165 -27.64 29.37 -11.74
CA VAL A 165 -27.20 30.08 -12.95
C VAL A 165 -28.15 31.24 -13.27
N LEU A 166 -29.46 31.03 -13.21
CA LEU A 166 -30.46 32.06 -13.50
C LEU A 166 -30.42 33.21 -12.48
N LEU A 167 -30.32 32.90 -11.18
CA LEU A 167 -30.17 33.91 -10.12
C LEU A 167 -28.90 34.74 -10.33
N THR A 168 -27.78 34.09 -10.63
CA THR A 168 -26.50 34.76 -10.87
C THR A 168 -26.56 35.66 -12.11
N ALA A 169 -27.13 35.16 -13.21
CA ALA A 169 -27.30 35.94 -14.44
C ALA A 169 -28.22 37.15 -14.23
N SER A 170 -29.29 36.97 -13.45
CA SER A 170 -30.25 38.04 -13.13
C SER A 170 -29.63 39.10 -12.22
N TYR A 171 -28.86 38.68 -11.22
CA TYR A 171 -28.11 39.57 -10.34
C TYR A 171 -27.05 40.38 -11.12
N MET A 172 -26.29 39.72 -12.00
CA MET A 172 -25.30 40.40 -12.85
C MET A 172 -25.94 41.38 -13.83
N ARG A 173 -27.16 41.10 -14.33
CA ARG A 173 -27.94 42.05 -15.13
C ARG A 173 -28.39 43.24 -14.30
N PHE A 174 -28.92 43.01 -13.10
CA PHE A 174 -29.36 44.07 -12.19
C PHE A 174 -28.23 45.02 -11.79
N ILE A 175 -27.02 44.49 -11.52
CA ILE A 175 -25.83 45.31 -11.24
C ILE A 175 -25.40 46.14 -12.46
N LYS A 176 -25.52 45.61 -13.69
CA LYS A 176 -25.11 46.35 -14.89
C LYS A 176 -26.08 47.47 -15.29
N THR A 177 -27.31 47.44 -14.80
CA THR A 177 -28.36 48.42 -15.14
C THR A 177 -28.53 49.55 -14.11
N ASN A 178 -27.87 49.46 -12.96
CA ASN A 178 -27.72 50.55 -11.99
C ASN A 178 -26.29 51.11 -12.05
#